data_AF-A0A1E4ZR39-F1
#
_entry.id   AF-A0A1E4ZR39-F1
#
_cell.length_a   1.000
_cell.length_b   1.000
_cell.length_c   1.000
_cell.angle_alpha   90.00
_cell.angle_beta   90.00
_cell.angle_gamma   90.00
#
_symmetry.space_group_name_H-M   'P 1'
#
loop_
_entity.id
_entity.type
_entity.pdbx_description
1 polymer ?
#
loop_
_entity_poly.entity_id
_entity_poly.type
_entity_poly.pdbx_seq_one_letter_code
_entity_poly.pdbx_strand_id
1 'polypeptide(L)'
;MNKLEILKEKAKVIVLNVSNNPSERYQLRYEFYQKYGDPFIKGNEGLGNSELAFINWEIKRGTLNPIDGSPSGSHWWREVNSHFLYLSTLAQLIKESGETFLDLPVPVSFWLDYINQPNECSWYRAHNSSIISGYQIADSLAFKENLYEQYFMNIVLYRLLYAQSMVEGVSFGILGKIFANPRGAAVSIITDIEAFYPSHYPLTKEEIKYVTHHAHNFMGLIEDFFDKILILPNLDKLYREAAEWNKSPGVMKFVKNNIPLYPISRSEFSTKHFNEELTTEKIHTS
;
A
#
# COMPACT_ATOMS: atom_id res chain seq x y z
N MET A 1 -5.17 -11.19 32.48
CA MET A 1 -4.96 -10.42 31.24
C MET A 1 -6.32 -10.01 30.71
N ASN A 2 -6.52 -8.73 30.33
CA ASN A 2 -7.80 -8.28 29.74
C ASN A 2 -8.07 -9.09 28.44
N LYS A 3 -9.33 -9.44 28.16
CA LYS A 3 -9.72 -10.16 26.93
C LYS A 3 -9.15 -9.52 25.66
N LEU A 4 -9.14 -8.18 25.57
CA LEU A 4 -8.54 -7.48 24.44
C LEU A 4 -7.04 -7.78 24.30
N GLU A 5 -6.31 -7.80 25.41
CA GLU A 5 -4.87 -8.14 25.40
C GLU A 5 -4.63 -9.60 25.01
N ILE A 6 -5.52 -10.53 25.38
CA ILE A 6 -5.49 -11.91 24.89
C ILE A 6 -5.63 -11.97 23.37
N LEU A 7 -6.58 -11.22 22.79
CA LEU A 7 -6.77 -11.18 21.34
C LEU A 7 -5.59 -10.50 20.61
N LYS A 8 -5.03 -9.44 21.19
CA LYS A 8 -3.83 -8.77 20.65
C LYS A 8 -2.63 -9.71 20.63
N GLU A 9 -2.35 -10.42 21.72
CA GLU A 9 -1.25 -11.38 21.76
C GLU A 9 -1.49 -12.55 20.80
N LYS A 10 -2.73 -13.04 20.70
CA LYS A 10 -3.07 -14.06 19.70
C LYS A 10 -2.84 -13.58 18.26
N ALA A 11 -3.25 -12.35 17.92
CA ALA A 11 -3.00 -11.77 16.60
C ALA A 11 -1.49 -11.64 16.31
N LYS A 12 -0.69 -11.18 17.29
CA LYS A 12 0.77 -11.10 17.15
C LYS A 12 1.39 -12.46 16.88
N VAL A 13 0.99 -13.50 17.62
CA VAL A 13 1.51 -14.86 17.44
C VAL A 13 1.17 -15.39 16.05
N ILE A 14 -0.07 -15.20 15.57
CA ILE A 14 -0.49 -15.63 14.23
C ILE A 14 0.40 -14.98 13.16
N VAL A 15 0.61 -13.67 13.22
CA VAL A 15 1.42 -12.93 12.23
C VAL A 15 2.90 -13.29 12.34
N LEU A 16 3.42 -13.49 13.56
CA LEU A 16 4.80 -13.90 13.78
C LEU A 16 5.10 -15.26 13.16
N ASN A 17 4.17 -16.21 13.27
CA ASN A 17 4.33 -17.56 12.75
C ASN A 17 4.50 -17.59 11.22
N VAL A 18 3.83 -16.68 10.49
CA VAL A 18 3.95 -16.59 9.03
C VAL A 18 5.04 -15.61 8.57
N SER A 19 5.74 -14.96 9.50
CA SER A 19 6.59 -13.80 9.18
C SER A 19 7.69 -14.09 8.16
N ASN A 20 8.23 -15.32 8.15
CA ASN A 20 9.27 -15.77 7.22
C ASN A 20 8.72 -16.67 6.10
N ASN A 21 7.40 -16.82 5.98
CA ASN A 21 6.78 -17.63 4.92
C ASN A 21 5.87 -16.72 4.06
N PRO A 22 6.36 -16.23 2.91
CA PRO A 22 5.59 -15.34 2.04
C PRO A 22 4.25 -15.95 1.60
N SER A 23 4.23 -17.25 1.29
CA SER A 23 3.02 -17.97 0.89
C SER A 23 1.99 -18.04 2.04
N GLU A 24 2.44 -18.21 3.28
CA GLU A 24 1.54 -18.20 4.44
C GLU A 24 1.01 -16.80 4.76
N ARG A 25 1.79 -15.73 4.51
CA ARG A 25 1.30 -14.34 4.59
C ARG A 25 0.12 -14.12 3.63
N TYR A 26 0.26 -14.58 2.39
CA TYR A 26 -0.83 -14.57 1.41
C TYR A 26 -2.02 -15.39 1.90
N GLN A 27 -1.76 -16.60 2.40
CA GLN A 27 -2.81 -17.52 2.84
C GLN A 27 -3.67 -16.93 3.96
N LEU A 28 -3.08 -16.20 4.93
CA LEU A 28 -3.84 -15.51 5.99
C LEU A 28 -4.88 -14.54 5.41
N ARG A 29 -4.52 -13.79 4.36
CA ARG A 29 -5.42 -12.83 3.72
C ARG A 29 -6.42 -13.52 2.81
N TYR A 30 -5.98 -14.57 2.12
CA TYR A 30 -6.85 -15.39 1.31
C TYR A 30 -8.00 -15.99 2.13
N GLU A 31 -7.70 -16.62 3.27
CA GLU A 31 -8.70 -17.20 4.18
C GLU A 31 -9.64 -16.13 4.77
N PHE A 32 -9.11 -14.96 5.11
CA PHE A 32 -9.93 -13.83 5.52
C PHE A 32 -10.96 -13.46 4.44
N TYR A 33 -10.54 -13.35 3.18
CA TYR A 33 -11.43 -12.97 2.08
C TYR A 33 -12.36 -14.10 1.62
N GLN A 34 -12.01 -15.37 1.83
CA GLN A 34 -12.96 -16.45 1.67
C GLN A 34 -14.19 -16.28 2.59
N LYS A 35 -13.99 -15.67 3.76
CA LYS A 35 -15.06 -15.43 4.75
C LYS A 35 -15.73 -14.07 4.61
N TYR A 36 -14.98 -13.02 4.28
CA TYR A 36 -15.43 -11.62 4.34
C TYR A 36 -15.33 -10.86 3.01
N GLY A 37 -14.92 -11.51 1.92
CA GLY A 37 -14.59 -10.85 0.65
C GLY A 37 -15.75 -10.26 -0.15
N ASP A 38 -17.00 -10.63 0.14
CA ASP A 38 -18.19 -10.14 -0.57
C ASP A 38 -18.10 -10.25 -2.13
N PRO A 39 -17.99 -11.49 -2.65
CA PRO A 39 -17.84 -11.69 -4.09
C PRO A 39 -19.16 -11.65 -4.85
N PHE A 40 -19.16 -11.04 -6.03
CA PHE A 40 -20.30 -11.09 -6.95
C PHE A 40 -20.47 -12.47 -7.63
N ILE A 41 -19.37 -13.24 -7.74
CA ILE A 41 -19.33 -14.56 -8.37
C ILE A 41 -18.60 -15.53 -7.43
N LYS A 42 -19.15 -16.72 -7.22
CA LYS A 42 -18.54 -17.76 -6.40
C LYS A 42 -17.20 -18.20 -7.03
N GLY A 43 -16.11 -18.16 -6.26
CA GLY A 43 -14.74 -18.47 -6.73
C GLY A 43 -13.85 -17.26 -7.05
N ASN A 44 -14.24 -16.08 -6.55
CA ASN A 44 -13.49 -14.82 -6.60
C ASN A 44 -13.48 -14.25 -5.16
N GLU A 45 -12.44 -13.54 -4.76
CA GLU A 45 -12.24 -13.01 -3.40
C GLU A 45 -12.91 -11.64 -3.19
N GLY A 46 -13.71 -11.20 -4.16
CA GLY A 46 -14.53 -10.01 -4.14
C GLY A 46 -13.70 -8.75 -3.92
N LEU A 47 -14.00 -8.01 -2.86
CA LEU A 47 -13.29 -6.80 -2.46
C LEU A 47 -11.80 -7.07 -2.14
N GLY A 48 -11.40 -8.33 -1.91
CA GLY A 48 -10.03 -8.72 -1.59
C GLY A 48 -9.08 -8.92 -2.77
N ASN A 49 -9.58 -8.98 -4.02
CA ASN A 49 -8.76 -9.33 -5.19
C ASN A 49 -7.52 -8.43 -5.35
N SER A 50 -7.72 -7.14 -5.13
CA SER A 50 -6.68 -6.12 -5.30
C SER A 50 -5.51 -6.30 -4.32
N GLU A 51 -5.84 -6.56 -3.06
CA GLU A 51 -4.83 -6.79 -2.02
C GLU A 51 -4.11 -8.12 -2.25
N LEU A 52 -4.84 -9.19 -2.60
CA LEU A 52 -4.22 -10.49 -2.87
C LEU A 52 -3.29 -10.43 -4.09
N ALA A 53 -3.69 -9.71 -5.15
CA ALA A 53 -2.83 -9.47 -6.29
C ALA A 53 -1.56 -8.70 -5.90
N PHE A 54 -1.70 -7.69 -5.03
CA PHE A 54 -0.56 -6.93 -4.52
C PHE A 54 0.38 -7.80 -3.68
N ILE A 55 -0.13 -8.60 -2.72
CA ILE A 55 0.72 -9.52 -1.94
C ILE A 55 1.42 -10.53 -2.85
N ASN A 56 0.73 -11.05 -3.87
CA ASN A 56 1.34 -11.94 -4.84
C ASN A 56 2.47 -11.26 -5.63
N TRP A 57 2.31 -9.99 -6.00
CA TRP A 57 3.39 -9.19 -6.56
C TRP A 57 4.54 -9.02 -5.55
N GLU A 58 4.28 -8.70 -4.28
CA GLU A 58 5.31 -8.61 -3.23
C GLU A 58 6.12 -9.91 -3.10
N ILE A 59 5.45 -11.07 -3.17
CA ILE A 59 6.07 -12.40 -3.16
C ILE A 59 6.93 -12.60 -4.39
N LYS A 60 6.38 -12.40 -5.59
CA LYS A 60 7.10 -12.58 -6.87
C LYS A 60 8.33 -11.68 -6.96
N ARG A 61 8.21 -10.44 -6.50
CA ARG A 61 9.28 -9.45 -6.49
C ARG A 61 10.38 -9.79 -5.48
N GLY A 62 10.06 -10.58 -4.46
CA GLY A 62 10.99 -11.00 -3.41
C GLY A 62 11.06 -10.04 -2.22
N THR A 63 10.19 -9.02 -2.14
CA THR A 63 10.18 -8.07 -1.01
C THR A 63 9.83 -8.76 0.31
N LEU A 64 9.05 -9.86 0.27
CA LEU A 64 8.64 -10.62 1.45
C LEU A 64 9.55 -11.80 1.81
N ASN A 65 10.63 -12.04 1.06
CA ASN A 65 11.57 -13.12 1.35
C ASN A 65 12.10 -13.03 2.80
N PRO A 66 12.54 -14.15 3.41
CA PRO A 66 13.24 -14.09 4.69
C PRO A 66 14.42 -13.11 4.64
N ILE A 67 14.67 -12.41 5.76
CA ILE A 67 15.78 -11.45 5.85
C ILE A 67 17.14 -12.15 5.72
N ASP A 68 17.23 -13.38 6.19
CA ASP A 68 18.37 -14.28 6.06
C ASP A 68 18.31 -15.17 4.79
N GLY A 69 17.34 -14.90 3.91
CA GLY A 69 17.17 -15.61 2.64
C GLY A 69 18.16 -15.18 1.55
N SER A 70 18.17 -15.92 0.44
CA SER A 70 18.94 -15.60 -0.76
C SER A 70 18.05 -15.71 -2.01
N PRO A 71 17.60 -14.59 -2.62
CA PRO A 71 17.86 -13.21 -2.20
C PRO A 71 17.10 -12.82 -0.92
N SER A 72 17.69 -11.91 -0.14
CA SER A 72 17.10 -11.38 1.10
C SER A 72 15.89 -10.48 0.80
N GLY A 73 14.88 -10.51 1.68
CA GLY A 73 13.73 -9.63 1.57
C GLY A 73 13.97 -8.22 2.13
N SER A 74 12.95 -7.37 1.99
CA SER A 74 12.97 -6.01 2.51
C SER A 74 12.57 -5.98 3.97
N HIS A 75 13.34 -5.25 4.78
CA HIS A 75 12.94 -4.94 6.14
C HIS A 75 11.68 -4.07 6.17
N TRP A 76 11.60 -3.08 5.27
CA TRP A 76 10.48 -2.14 5.23
C TRP A 76 9.18 -2.78 4.75
N TRP A 77 9.18 -3.44 3.58
CA TRP A 77 7.98 -4.07 3.02
C TRP A 77 7.41 -5.13 3.95
N ARG A 78 8.28 -5.94 4.58
CA ARG A 78 7.86 -6.96 5.56
C ARG A 78 7.23 -6.35 6.81
N GLU A 79 7.74 -5.22 7.30
CA GLU A 79 7.18 -4.54 8.47
C GLU A 79 5.80 -3.95 8.17
N VAL A 80 5.66 -3.24 7.04
CA VAL A 80 4.37 -2.70 6.58
C VAL A 80 3.35 -3.82 6.40
N ASN A 81 3.73 -4.90 5.70
CA ASN A 81 2.87 -6.06 5.49
C ASN A 81 2.53 -6.75 6.83
N SER A 82 3.48 -6.98 7.73
CA SER A 82 3.23 -7.59 9.05
C SER A 82 2.27 -6.75 9.91
N HIS A 83 2.40 -5.43 9.91
CA HIS A 83 1.48 -4.55 10.62
C HIS A 83 0.08 -4.58 10.03
N PHE A 84 -0.02 -4.58 8.70
CA PHE A 84 -1.28 -4.76 7.98
C PHE A 84 -1.98 -6.09 8.36
N LEU A 85 -1.23 -7.20 8.34
CA LEU A 85 -1.72 -8.52 8.74
C LEU A 85 -2.19 -8.51 10.20
N TYR A 86 -1.46 -7.82 11.09
CA TYR A 86 -1.81 -7.73 12.51
C TYR A 86 -3.15 -7.02 12.73
N LEU A 87 -3.35 -5.85 12.11
CA LEU A 87 -4.56 -5.05 12.28
C LEU A 87 -5.81 -5.78 11.79
N SER A 88 -5.74 -6.39 10.62
CA SER A 88 -6.85 -7.16 10.03
C SER A 88 -7.11 -8.47 10.78
N THR A 89 -6.07 -9.19 11.21
CA THR A 89 -6.21 -10.40 12.05
C THR A 89 -6.83 -10.08 13.40
N LEU A 90 -6.44 -8.97 14.03
CA LEU A 90 -7.02 -8.55 15.30
C LEU A 90 -8.52 -8.24 15.15
N ALA A 91 -8.92 -7.53 14.10
CA ALA A 91 -10.33 -7.26 13.83
C ALA A 91 -11.13 -8.56 13.59
N GLN A 92 -10.57 -9.51 12.85
CA GLN A 92 -11.17 -10.83 12.67
C GLN A 92 -11.38 -11.55 14.01
N LEU A 93 -10.34 -11.59 14.86
CA LEU A 93 -10.41 -12.25 16.16
C LEU A 93 -11.45 -11.58 17.08
N ILE A 94 -11.55 -10.25 17.06
CA ILE A 94 -12.59 -9.52 17.80
C ILE A 94 -13.98 -9.91 17.29
N LYS A 95 -14.21 -9.88 15.97
CA LYS A 95 -15.49 -10.30 15.37
C LYS A 95 -15.87 -11.71 15.80
N GLU A 96 -14.93 -12.64 15.73
CA GLU A 96 -15.16 -14.06 16.03
C GLU A 96 -15.37 -14.34 17.51
N SER A 97 -14.83 -13.49 18.39
CA SER A 97 -15.06 -13.60 19.84
C SER A 97 -16.47 -13.19 20.27
N GLY A 98 -17.18 -12.40 19.46
CA GLY A 98 -18.47 -11.79 19.83
C GLY A 98 -18.37 -10.66 20.86
N GLU A 99 -17.16 -10.31 21.30
CA GLU A 99 -16.93 -9.22 22.25
C GLU A 99 -16.93 -7.85 21.55
N THR A 100 -17.23 -6.81 22.32
CA THR A 100 -17.11 -5.41 21.87
C THR A 100 -16.10 -4.69 22.77
N PHE A 101 -15.24 -3.88 22.16
CA PHE A 101 -14.21 -3.13 22.86
C PHE A 101 -14.30 -1.64 22.49
N LEU A 102 -13.98 -0.79 23.45
CA LEU A 102 -13.78 0.64 23.25
C LEU A 102 -12.29 0.91 22.94
N ASP A 103 -12.01 2.08 22.36
CA ASP A 103 -10.65 2.59 22.12
C ASP A 103 -9.73 1.66 21.30
N LEU A 104 -10.32 0.99 20.30
CA LEU A 104 -9.56 0.22 19.32
C LEU A 104 -8.72 1.14 18.42
N PRO A 105 -7.55 0.69 17.93
CA PRO A 105 -6.85 1.39 16.87
C PRO A 105 -7.77 1.64 15.67
N VAL A 106 -7.72 2.83 15.11
CA VAL A 106 -8.59 3.24 13.99
C VAL A 106 -8.66 2.20 12.86
N PRO A 107 -7.55 1.62 12.36
CA PRO A 107 -7.63 0.62 11.30
C PRO A 107 -8.38 -0.66 11.73
N VAL A 108 -8.27 -1.07 13.00
CA VAL A 108 -9.01 -2.23 13.53
C VAL A 108 -10.52 -1.94 13.53
N SER A 109 -10.91 -0.74 13.94
CA SER A 109 -12.31 -0.30 13.86
C SER A 109 -12.83 -0.31 12.42
N PHE A 110 -12.06 0.20 11.45
CA PHE A 110 -12.46 0.16 10.05
C PHE A 110 -12.53 -1.26 9.48
N TRP A 111 -11.64 -2.17 9.89
CA TRP A 111 -11.78 -3.59 9.53
C TRP A 111 -13.04 -4.21 10.12
N LEU A 112 -13.44 -3.86 11.34
CA LEU A 112 -14.71 -4.31 11.91
C LEU A 112 -15.91 -3.73 11.14
N ASP A 113 -15.86 -2.46 10.74
CA ASP A 113 -16.89 -1.84 9.89
C ASP A 113 -17.02 -2.57 8.55
N TYR A 114 -15.90 -2.88 7.89
CA TYR A 114 -15.85 -3.67 6.66
C TYR A 114 -16.44 -5.07 6.86
N ILE A 115 -16.01 -5.79 7.90
CA ILE A 115 -16.50 -7.15 8.19
C ILE A 115 -18.01 -7.16 8.44
N ASN A 116 -18.56 -6.10 9.06
CA ASN A 116 -19.98 -5.99 9.36
C ASN A 116 -20.80 -5.53 8.15
N GLN A 117 -20.25 -4.65 7.32
CA GLN A 117 -20.91 -4.07 6.16
C GLN A 117 -19.91 -3.90 5.01
N PRO A 118 -19.61 -4.99 4.27
CA PRO A 118 -18.61 -4.94 3.21
C PRO A 118 -19.10 -4.08 2.05
N ASN A 119 -18.28 -3.11 1.65
CA ASN A 119 -18.42 -2.31 0.44
C ASN A 119 -17.06 -1.68 0.10
N GLU A 120 -16.96 -1.01 -1.03
CA GLU A 120 -15.71 -0.40 -1.49
C GLU A 120 -15.19 0.65 -0.49
N CYS A 121 -16.05 1.51 0.05
CA CYS A 121 -15.62 2.55 0.98
C CYS A 121 -15.11 1.95 2.29
N SER A 122 -15.85 1.00 2.88
CA SER A 122 -15.42 0.34 4.12
C SER A 122 -14.13 -0.45 3.92
N TRP A 123 -13.96 -1.08 2.76
CA TRP A 123 -12.72 -1.77 2.38
C TRP A 123 -11.53 -0.80 2.25
N TYR A 124 -11.65 0.27 1.45
CA TYR A 124 -10.55 1.23 1.27
C TYR A 124 -10.16 1.92 2.57
N ARG A 125 -11.12 2.28 3.43
CA ARG A 125 -10.80 2.87 4.74
C ARG A 125 -10.04 1.88 5.63
N ALA A 126 -10.46 0.62 5.68
CA ALA A 126 -9.77 -0.41 6.47
C ALA A 126 -8.36 -0.70 5.92
N HIS A 127 -8.25 -0.90 4.61
CA HIS A 127 -7.02 -1.18 3.91
C HIS A 127 -6.03 -0.01 4.00
N ASN A 128 -6.42 1.19 3.55
CA ASN A 128 -5.50 2.32 3.43
C ASN A 128 -5.10 2.89 4.79
N SER A 129 -5.99 2.90 5.79
CA SER A 129 -5.59 3.27 7.15
C SER A 129 -4.55 2.31 7.74
N SER A 130 -4.62 1.01 7.40
CA SER A 130 -3.62 0.02 7.80
C SER A 130 -2.27 0.26 7.12
N ILE A 131 -2.28 0.55 5.80
CA ILE A 131 -1.06 0.88 5.05
C ILE A 131 -0.42 2.17 5.56
N ILE A 132 -1.19 3.25 5.73
CA ILE A 132 -0.70 4.53 6.26
C ILE A 132 -0.08 4.33 7.65
N SER A 133 -0.74 3.55 8.51
CA SER A 133 -0.19 3.22 9.82
C SER A 133 1.12 2.42 9.71
N GLY A 134 1.21 1.50 8.75
CA GLY A 134 2.43 0.77 8.40
C GLY A 134 3.59 1.69 7.99
N TYR A 135 3.34 2.64 7.09
CA TYR A 135 4.33 3.64 6.68
C TYR A 135 4.84 4.45 7.87
N GLN A 136 3.94 4.85 8.78
CA GLN A 136 4.32 5.61 9.97
C GLN A 136 5.23 4.83 10.93
N ILE A 137 4.95 3.55 11.17
CA ILE A 137 5.78 2.74 12.08
C ILE A 137 7.11 2.32 11.45
N ALA A 138 7.13 2.14 10.12
CA ALA A 138 8.28 1.64 9.37
C ALA A 138 9.15 2.75 8.77
N ASP A 139 8.86 4.03 9.04
CA ASP A 139 9.56 5.19 8.47
C ASP A 139 11.10 5.08 8.58
N SER A 140 11.62 4.67 9.74
CA SER A 140 13.06 4.48 9.94
C SER A 140 13.67 3.32 9.14
N LEU A 141 12.86 2.33 8.76
CA LEU A 141 13.29 1.22 7.90
C LEU A 141 13.32 1.64 6.44
N ALA A 142 12.43 2.54 6.00
CA ALA A 142 12.44 3.05 4.63
C ALA A 142 13.75 3.78 4.30
N PHE A 143 14.38 4.49 5.25
CA PHE A 143 15.71 5.09 5.02
C PHE A 143 16.83 4.10 4.78
N LYS A 144 16.65 2.82 5.14
CA LYS A 144 17.65 1.77 4.90
C LYS A 144 17.53 1.18 3.50
N GLU A 145 16.41 1.42 2.84
CA GLU A 145 16.18 1.02 1.47
C GLU A 145 16.98 1.92 0.52
N ASN A 146 17.29 1.42 -0.67
CA ASN A 146 17.99 2.26 -1.64
C ASN A 146 17.08 3.41 -2.13
N LEU A 147 17.68 4.44 -2.74
CA LEU A 147 16.93 5.62 -3.20
C LEU A 147 15.78 5.26 -4.15
N TYR A 148 15.95 4.23 -4.99
CA TYR A 148 14.94 3.83 -5.97
C TYR A 148 13.72 3.18 -5.32
N GLU A 149 13.93 2.37 -4.28
CA GLU A 149 12.86 1.85 -3.43
C GLU A 149 12.15 2.98 -2.68
N GLN A 150 12.89 3.92 -2.09
CA GLN A 150 12.30 5.07 -1.40
C GLN A 150 11.40 5.90 -2.34
N TYR A 151 11.83 6.11 -3.59
CA TYR A 151 10.99 6.74 -4.61
C TYR A 151 9.74 5.92 -4.89
N PHE A 152 9.91 4.62 -5.14
CA PHE A 152 8.81 3.72 -5.46
C PHE A 152 7.77 3.59 -4.33
N MET A 153 8.17 3.68 -3.06
CA MET A 153 7.25 3.75 -1.92
C MET A 153 6.30 4.93 -2.01
N ASN A 154 6.78 6.11 -2.43
CA ASN A 154 5.91 7.26 -2.63
C ASN A 154 4.90 7.02 -3.75
N ILE A 155 5.36 6.42 -4.87
CA ILE A 155 4.49 6.02 -5.99
C ILE A 155 3.35 5.14 -5.52
N VAL A 156 3.70 4.05 -4.82
CA VAL A 156 2.72 3.10 -4.29
C VAL A 156 1.73 3.81 -3.38
N LEU A 157 2.20 4.67 -2.47
CA LEU A 157 1.32 5.38 -1.56
C LEU A 157 0.36 6.32 -2.29
N TYR A 158 0.84 7.23 -3.15
CA TYR A 158 -0.08 8.19 -3.78
C TYR A 158 -1.05 7.51 -4.76
N ARG A 159 -0.64 6.44 -5.44
CA ARG A 159 -1.54 5.67 -6.33
C ARG A 159 -2.64 4.99 -5.51
N LEU A 160 -2.30 4.46 -4.35
CA LEU A 160 -3.26 3.86 -3.42
C LEU A 160 -4.27 4.89 -2.89
N LEU A 161 -3.79 6.07 -2.48
CA LEU A 161 -4.67 7.15 -2.01
C LEU A 161 -5.60 7.64 -3.13
N TYR A 162 -5.06 7.76 -4.35
CA TYR A 162 -5.85 8.16 -5.51
C TYR A 162 -6.96 7.15 -5.81
N ALA A 163 -6.67 5.84 -5.75
CA ALA A 163 -7.67 4.79 -5.92
C ALA A 163 -8.83 4.92 -4.91
N GLN A 164 -8.53 5.20 -3.64
CA GLN A 164 -9.56 5.47 -2.62
C GLN A 164 -10.39 6.72 -2.93
N SER A 165 -9.76 7.80 -3.40
CA SER A 165 -10.48 9.05 -3.70
C SER A 165 -11.63 8.87 -4.69
N MET A 166 -11.43 7.99 -5.66
CA MET A 166 -12.42 7.66 -6.67
C MET A 166 -13.66 6.95 -6.12
N VAL A 167 -13.52 6.25 -4.98
CA VAL A 167 -14.62 5.58 -4.28
C VAL A 167 -15.30 6.53 -3.28
N GLU A 168 -14.53 7.40 -2.63
CA GLU A 168 -15.04 8.40 -1.68
C GLU A 168 -15.72 9.60 -2.37
N GLY A 169 -15.81 9.60 -3.70
CA GLY A 169 -16.53 10.60 -4.48
C GLY A 169 -15.73 11.86 -4.81
N VAL A 170 -14.42 11.87 -4.52
CA VAL A 170 -13.50 12.94 -4.92
C VAL A 170 -12.80 12.52 -6.22
N SER A 171 -13.21 13.13 -7.33
CA SER A 171 -12.60 12.91 -8.62
C SER A 171 -11.52 13.97 -8.88
N PHE A 172 -10.30 13.52 -9.17
CA PHE A 172 -9.25 14.37 -9.77
C PHE A 172 -9.15 14.16 -11.30
N GLY A 173 -10.24 13.72 -11.94
CA GLY A 173 -10.32 13.45 -13.38
C GLY A 173 -11.42 12.45 -13.78
N ILE A 174 -11.84 12.50 -15.06
CA ILE A 174 -13.03 11.78 -15.57
C ILE A 174 -12.84 10.24 -15.68
N LEU A 175 -11.61 9.73 -15.66
CA LEU A 175 -11.31 8.33 -16.04
C LEU A 175 -11.19 7.30 -14.89
N GLY A 176 -11.47 7.65 -13.63
CA GLY A 176 -11.07 6.80 -12.49
C GLY A 176 -12.01 5.67 -12.03
N LYS A 177 -13.23 5.54 -12.56
CA LYS A 177 -14.21 4.55 -12.03
C LYS A 177 -13.85 3.07 -12.32
N ILE A 178 -13.14 2.79 -13.41
CA ILE A 178 -12.75 1.40 -13.78
C ILE A 178 -11.57 0.92 -12.92
N PHE A 179 -10.63 1.82 -12.61
CA PHE A 179 -9.42 1.52 -11.84
C PHE A 179 -9.65 1.45 -10.33
N ALA A 180 -10.75 2.02 -9.84
CA ALA A 180 -11.03 2.14 -8.41
C ALA A 180 -11.82 0.97 -7.82
N ASN A 181 -12.43 0.11 -8.63
CA ASN A 181 -13.23 -1.01 -8.13
C ASN A 181 -12.32 -2.17 -7.70
N PRO A 182 -12.20 -2.46 -6.39
CA PRO A 182 -11.27 -3.46 -5.90
C PRO A 182 -11.68 -4.90 -6.29
N ARG A 183 -12.94 -5.09 -6.73
CA ARG A 183 -13.47 -6.36 -7.24
C ARG A 183 -13.08 -6.62 -8.69
N GLY A 184 -12.68 -5.60 -9.44
CA GLY A 184 -12.47 -5.68 -10.89
C GLY A 184 -11.17 -6.37 -11.29
N ALA A 185 -11.19 -7.06 -12.45
CA ALA A 185 -10.00 -7.65 -13.09
C ALA A 185 -8.96 -6.61 -13.53
N ALA A 186 -9.31 -5.31 -13.52
CA ALA A 186 -8.39 -4.23 -13.82
C ALA A 186 -7.21 -4.21 -12.85
N VAL A 187 -7.40 -4.56 -11.57
CA VAL A 187 -6.31 -4.50 -10.58
C VAL A 187 -5.30 -5.62 -10.77
N SER A 188 -5.74 -6.86 -11.07
CA SER A 188 -4.80 -7.94 -11.43
C SER A 188 -3.99 -7.60 -12.69
N ILE A 189 -4.62 -6.91 -13.64
CA ILE A 189 -3.95 -6.42 -14.85
C ILE A 189 -2.91 -5.34 -14.51
N ILE A 190 -3.19 -4.39 -13.60
CA ILE A 190 -2.22 -3.36 -13.22
C ILE A 190 -1.04 -3.96 -12.47
N THR A 191 -1.27 -4.92 -11.55
CA THR A 191 -0.19 -5.58 -10.79
C THR A 191 0.77 -6.42 -11.63
N ASP A 192 0.33 -6.86 -12.82
CA ASP A 192 1.17 -7.57 -13.77
C ASP A 192 1.89 -6.63 -14.77
N ILE A 193 1.66 -5.31 -14.69
CA ILE A 193 2.36 -4.31 -15.52
C ILE A 193 3.62 -3.84 -14.80
N GLU A 194 4.78 -4.19 -15.34
CA GLU A 194 6.10 -3.79 -14.76
C GLU A 194 6.28 -2.28 -14.62
N ALA A 195 5.60 -1.47 -15.46
CA ALA A 195 5.61 -0.01 -15.36
C ALA A 195 4.86 0.51 -14.12
N PHE A 196 3.91 -0.26 -13.59
CA PHE A 196 3.24 0.06 -12.32
C PHE A 196 3.92 -0.61 -11.14
N TYR A 197 4.41 -1.84 -11.32
CA TYR A 197 4.92 -2.70 -10.27
C TYR A 197 6.14 -3.50 -10.77
N PRO A 198 7.37 -3.05 -10.48
CA PRO A 198 8.60 -3.65 -10.98
C PRO A 198 8.79 -5.08 -10.48
N SER A 199 9.51 -5.90 -11.23
CA SER A 199 9.61 -7.35 -11.03
C SER A 199 10.75 -7.80 -10.11
N HIS A 200 11.72 -6.94 -9.80
CA HIS A 200 12.86 -7.30 -8.93
C HIS A 200 12.95 -6.42 -7.68
N TYR A 201 13.53 -7.01 -6.64
CA TYR A 201 13.96 -6.33 -5.44
C TYR A 201 15.44 -6.67 -5.14
N PRO A 202 16.26 -5.68 -4.75
CA PRO A 202 15.94 -4.25 -4.70
C PRO A 202 15.97 -3.61 -6.10
N LEU A 203 15.22 -2.52 -6.26
CA LEU A 203 15.16 -1.75 -7.50
C LEU A 203 16.53 -1.23 -7.94
N THR A 204 16.77 -1.29 -9.24
CA THR A 204 17.93 -0.68 -9.90
C THR A 204 17.61 0.70 -10.48
N LYS A 205 18.65 1.42 -10.92
CA LYS A 205 18.49 2.73 -11.58
C LYS A 205 17.73 2.59 -12.90
N GLU A 206 17.96 1.50 -13.61
CA GLU A 206 17.37 1.20 -14.90
C GLU A 206 15.87 0.90 -14.75
N GLU A 207 15.50 0.14 -13.72
CA GLU A 207 14.10 -0.19 -13.44
C GLU A 207 13.30 1.02 -12.95
N ILE A 208 13.86 1.87 -12.09
CA ILE A 208 13.12 3.07 -11.66
C ILE A 208 12.88 4.03 -12.83
N LYS A 209 13.80 4.09 -13.80
CA LYS A 209 13.59 4.87 -15.03
C LYS A 209 12.44 4.29 -15.84
N TYR A 210 12.31 2.97 -15.93
CA TYR A 210 11.17 2.35 -16.58
C TYR A 210 9.83 2.67 -15.89
N VAL A 211 9.84 2.76 -14.55
CA VAL A 211 8.68 3.12 -13.71
C VAL A 211 8.36 4.62 -13.73
N THR A 212 9.33 5.50 -14.04
CA THR A 212 9.16 6.98 -13.93
C THR A 212 9.27 7.74 -15.26
N HIS A 213 9.86 7.10 -16.27
CA HIS A 213 10.29 7.73 -17.52
C HIS A 213 10.39 6.73 -18.68
N HIS A 214 9.24 6.53 -19.35
CA HIS A 214 9.15 6.02 -20.72
C HIS A 214 9.40 4.51 -20.86
N ALA A 215 8.41 3.71 -20.50
CA ALA A 215 8.15 2.57 -21.36
C ALA A 215 7.76 3.13 -22.73
N HIS A 216 8.54 2.89 -23.79
CA HIS A 216 8.23 3.28 -25.18
C HIS A 216 7.04 2.48 -25.76
N ASN A 217 6.09 2.08 -24.92
CA ASN A 217 4.89 1.35 -25.25
C ASN A 217 3.66 2.13 -24.78
N PHE A 218 2.49 1.79 -25.34
CA PHE A 218 1.21 2.46 -25.06
C PHE A 218 0.86 2.55 -23.57
N MET A 219 1.35 1.60 -22.75
CA MET A 219 1.06 1.57 -21.32
C MET A 219 1.94 2.53 -20.50
N GLY A 220 3.18 2.80 -20.90
CA GLY A 220 4.00 3.85 -20.29
C GLY A 220 3.41 5.25 -20.46
N LEU A 221 2.75 5.49 -21.59
CA LEU A 221 2.04 6.76 -21.83
C LEU A 221 0.80 6.93 -20.94
N ILE A 222 0.13 5.83 -20.59
CA ILE A 222 -1.02 5.84 -19.69
C ILE A 222 -0.56 6.13 -18.26
N GLU A 223 0.53 5.51 -17.82
CA GLU A 223 1.14 5.77 -16.51
C GLU A 223 1.56 7.23 -16.36
N ASP A 224 2.35 7.75 -17.32
CA ASP A 224 2.79 9.15 -17.34
C ASP A 224 1.60 10.12 -17.28
N PHE A 225 0.51 9.80 -17.98
CA PHE A 225 -0.73 10.59 -17.93
C PHE A 225 -1.40 10.52 -16.55
N PHE A 226 -1.53 9.32 -15.96
CA PHE A 226 -2.13 9.16 -14.64
C PHE A 226 -1.37 9.93 -13.57
N ASP A 227 -0.05 9.74 -13.50
CA ASP A 227 0.74 10.32 -12.43
C ASP A 227 0.95 11.82 -12.67
N LYS A 228 1.48 12.23 -13.83
CA LYS A 228 1.86 13.64 -14.07
C LYS A 228 0.68 14.57 -14.29
N ILE A 229 -0.44 14.08 -14.82
CA ILE A 229 -1.58 14.94 -15.17
C ILE A 229 -2.70 14.87 -14.13
N LEU A 230 -2.98 13.70 -13.55
CA LEU A 230 -4.13 13.54 -12.65
C LEU A 230 -3.73 13.63 -11.17
N ILE A 231 -2.66 12.93 -10.77
CA ILE A 231 -2.32 12.75 -9.35
C ILE A 231 -1.37 13.84 -8.86
N LEU A 232 -0.18 13.96 -9.45
CA LEU A 232 0.89 14.85 -8.99
C LEU A 232 0.43 16.30 -8.79
N PRO A 233 -0.35 16.93 -9.69
CA PRO A 233 -0.82 18.31 -9.51
C PRO A 233 -1.76 18.52 -8.30
N ASN A 234 -2.30 17.43 -7.75
CA ASN A 234 -3.32 17.45 -6.71
C ASN A 234 -2.88 16.76 -5.41
N LEU A 235 -1.60 16.39 -5.26
CA LEU A 235 -1.14 15.59 -4.12
C LEU A 235 -1.45 16.19 -2.75
N ASP A 236 -1.23 17.50 -2.53
CA ASP A 236 -1.54 18.13 -1.24
C ASP A 236 -3.04 18.07 -0.90
N LYS A 237 -3.90 18.13 -1.93
CA LYS A 237 -5.35 17.96 -1.75
C LYS A 237 -5.68 16.49 -1.49
N LEU A 238 -5.13 15.57 -2.29
CA LEU A 238 -5.35 14.13 -2.12
C LEU A 238 -4.97 13.65 -0.72
N TYR A 239 -3.80 14.06 -0.22
CA TYR A 239 -3.33 13.67 1.12
C TYR A 239 -4.18 14.29 2.24
N ARG A 240 -4.74 15.48 2.04
CA ARG A 240 -5.67 16.11 2.99
C ARG A 240 -6.97 15.32 3.11
N GLU A 241 -7.57 14.98 1.98
CA GLU A 241 -8.78 14.16 1.95
C GLU A 241 -8.51 12.76 2.53
N ALA A 242 -7.37 12.15 2.18
CA ALA A 242 -6.95 10.86 2.71
C ALA A 242 -6.72 10.88 4.23
N ALA A 243 -6.21 12.00 4.78
CA ALA A 243 -6.05 12.18 6.22
C ALA A 243 -7.41 12.12 6.95
N GLU A 244 -8.45 12.67 6.33
CA GLU A 244 -9.82 12.67 6.87
C GLU A 244 -10.48 11.29 6.74
N TRP A 245 -10.51 10.69 5.55
CA TRP A 245 -11.13 9.37 5.33
C TRP A 245 -10.53 8.27 6.22
N ASN A 246 -9.21 8.30 6.39
CA ASN A 246 -8.47 7.28 7.14
C ASN A 246 -8.23 7.67 8.60
N LYS A 247 -8.73 8.83 9.06
CA LYS A 247 -8.49 9.40 10.39
C LYS A 247 -7.00 9.37 10.79
N SER A 248 -6.13 9.71 9.84
CA SER A 248 -4.68 9.65 10.00
C SER A 248 -4.04 10.99 9.61
N PRO A 249 -4.11 12.02 10.49
CA PRO A 249 -3.54 13.34 10.18
C PRO A 249 -2.02 13.33 9.95
N GLY A 250 -1.33 12.31 10.46
CA GLY A 250 0.11 12.13 10.27
C GLY A 250 0.53 11.95 8.82
N VAL A 251 -0.35 11.46 7.94
CA VAL A 251 -0.06 11.25 6.51
C VAL A 251 0.29 12.57 5.80
N MET A 252 -0.19 13.72 6.29
CA MET A 252 0.13 15.04 5.75
C MET A 252 1.62 15.39 5.81
N LYS A 253 2.41 14.69 6.63
CA LYS A 253 3.87 14.89 6.68
C LYS A 253 4.59 14.33 5.45
N PHE A 254 3.94 13.45 4.69
CA PHE A 254 4.51 12.75 3.54
C PHE A 254 4.38 13.52 2.23
N VAL A 255 3.85 14.75 2.26
CA VAL A 255 3.71 15.60 1.09
C VAL A 255 3.93 17.07 1.45
N LYS A 256 4.50 17.85 0.53
CA LYS A 256 4.51 19.31 0.61
C LYS A 256 4.64 19.93 -0.77
N ASN A 257 3.83 20.93 -1.09
CA ASN A 257 3.86 21.64 -2.36
C ASN A 257 3.73 20.66 -3.55
N ASN A 258 2.83 19.69 -3.42
CA ASN A 258 2.62 18.61 -4.36
C ASN A 258 3.86 17.75 -4.65
N ILE A 259 4.79 17.65 -3.69
CA ILE A 259 5.98 16.81 -3.78
C ILE A 259 5.91 15.74 -2.69
N PRO A 260 6.04 14.45 -3.01
CA PRO A 260 6.15 13.39 -2.02
C PRO A 260 7.43 13.54 -1.17
N LEU A 261 7.33 13.28 0.13
CA LEU A 261 8.41 13.52 1.11
C LEU A 261 8.77 12.29 1.94
N TYR A 262 8.12 11.14 1.74
CA TYR A 262 8.45 9.93 2.48
C TYR A 262 9.79 9.35 1.97
N PRO A 263 10.67 8.81 2.83
CA PRO A 263 10.55 8.73 4.29
C PRO A 263 10.93 10.04 5.00
N ILE A 264 10.42 10.26 6.23
CA ILE A 264 10.50 11.55 6.95
C ILE A 264 11.47 11.59 8.15
N SER A 265 11.88 10.44 8.71
CA SER A 265 12.93 10.29 9.74
C SER A 265 14.37 10.59 9.24
N ARG A 266 14.62 11.85 8.89
CA ARG A 266 15.88 12.62 8.99
C ARG A 266 15.52 13.99 8.41
N SER A 267 14.99 14.84 9.28
CA SER A 267 14.09 15.94 8.98
C SER A 267 14.71 17.18 8.33
N GLU A 268 15.85 17.10 7.68
CA GLU A 268 16.39 18.23 6.92
C GLU A 268 17.01 17.67 5.63
N PHE A 269 16.60 18.20 4.47
CA PHE A 269 17.15 17.98 3.10
C PHE A 269 16.45 17.02 2.10
N SER A 270 15.29 16.40 2.36
CA SER A 270 14.71 15.45 1.37
C SER A 270 14.22 16.07 0.05
N THR A 271 14.02 17.39 -0.05
CA THR A 271 13.64 18.03 -1.32
C THR A 271 14.75 18.02 -2.38
N LYS A 272 16.04 17.94 -1.98
CA LYS A 272 17.15 17.77 -2.93
C LYS A 272 17.32 16.33 -3.40
N HIS A 273 16.95 15.36 -2.57
CA HIS A 273 17.16 13.94 -2.83
C HIS A 273 16.39 13.44 -4.06
N PHE A 274 15.16 13.94 -4.26
CA PHE A 274 14.30 13.46 -5.35
C PHE A 274 14.51 14.16 -6.68
N ASN A 275 14.83 15.46 -6.68
CA ASN A 275 14.89 16.25 -7.91
C ASN A 275 16.28 16.26 -8.58
N GLU A 276 17.37 16.17 -7.83
CA GLU A 276 18.73 16.33 -8.39
C GLU A 276 19.34 14.98 -8.88
N GLU A 277 19.02 13.84 -8.26
CA GLU A 277 19.69 12.56 -8.54
C GLU A 277 19.04 11.71 -9.65
N LEU A 278 17.73 11.88 -9.91
CA LEU A 278 17.01 11.15 -10.97
C LEU A 278 17.07 11.86 -12.33
N THR A 279 17.33 13.17 -12.37
CA THR A 279 17.20 14.01 -13.56
C THR A 279 18.50 14.49 -14.18
N THR A 280 19.69 14.09 -13.68
CA THR A 280 20.95 14.43 -14.36
C THR A 280 21.11 13.68 -15.68
N GLU A 281 20.43 14.13 -16.73
CA GLU A 281 21.10 14.35 -17.98
C GLU A 281 22.18 15.40 -17.72
N LYS A 282 23.45 15.01 -17.80
CA LYS A 282 24.48 15.99 -18.13
C LYS A 282 24.10 16.52 -19.51
N ILE A 283 23.48 17.70 -19.54
CA ILE A 283 23.47 18.52 -20.75
C ILE A 283 24.94 18.84 -21.01
N HIS A 284 25.58 18.02 -21.84
CA HIS A 284 26.85 18.36 -22.44
C HIS A 284 26.57 19.50 -23.41
N THR A 285 26.71 20.73 -22.94
CA THR A 285 26.98 21.86 -23.82
C THR A 285 28.44 21.73 -24.28
N SER A 286 28.61 21.26 -25.51
CA SER A 286 29.80 21.46 -26.33
C SER A 286 29.35 21.93 -27.70
#